data_AF-I1XMP6-F1
#
_entry.id   AF-I1XMP6-F1
#
_cell.length_a   1.000
_cell.length_b   1.000
_cell.length_c   1.000
_cell.angle_alpha   90.00
_cell.angle_beta   90.00
_cell.angle_gamma   90.00
#
_symmetry.space_group_name_H-M   'P 1'
#
loop_
_entity.id
_entity.type
_entity.pdbx_description
1 polymer ?
#
loop_
_entity_poly.entity_id
_entity_poly.type
_entity_poly.pdbx_seq_one_letter_code
_entity_poly.pdbx_strand_id
1 'polypeptide(L)'
;MNKIKLSKILSLSLSITAVGSIHAADIIDLTGGDPFFYTFDQMVTEDNKQKSLLGVGRPDKTHSQIPHLPVYYGYMSTNSTYRFVNVVEQVFTMIGEGKHGLWRIQENGTVRFYLKRDGQGLDKAADILAVENQQHIEDNYSYYLPEESWSGYKYPDQKFNEEGKLNFVDLPINHPIFDQQYADHEPIDLANYYCTMSGNDYPYAKMALDFAFSQPGANQIGPLGKRAGLDVKENYAKVLRLNHLPDARSWVNVGQPGKDALHVNWQAVDADKTKGEFYLVERTFFNKPYIFLTAVYDNPDNTDHQYIRPAGPYFESLGGKGAELKSTVTKTPRFHLENGDIGQAIGLPLYGVHHPDRASYDSGGACPLKGGDWGRYPDTSGGSSWPTTYEEVTPLCDALLVDIKFYSNLDGRDWTDPNKYLANAGMGTETVTYKMQPGHYGVFTDPYNTSRGIKNSESQDLPAEITVTYPTAEPPVSFVKPAVSEVVQGMVPGEFSTCRPVIQASLVDEVNVK
;
A
#
# COMPACT_ATOMS: atom_id res chain seq x y z
N MET A 1 58.47 47.50 46.26
CA MET A 1 58.11 46.15 46.75
C MET A 1 56.60 46.05 46.87
N ASN A 2 56.02 45.02 46.25
CA ASN A 2 54.66 44.47 46.44
C ASN A 2 53.46 45.35 46.05
N LYS A 3 52.37 44.86 45.45
CA LYS A 3 51.97 43.57 44.87
C LYS A 3 50.71 43.85 44.02
N ILE A 4 50.59 43.17 42.89
CA ILE A 4 49.41 43.11 42.02
C ILE A 4 48.22 42.54 42.83
N LYS A 5 47.02 43.13 42.69
CA LYS A 5 45.75 42.51 43.09
C LYS A 5 44.89 42.31 41.84
N LEU A 6 44.66 41.05 41.52
CA LEU A 6 43.68 40.59 40.55
C LEU A 6 42.65 39.70 41.26
N SER A 7 41.40 39.85 40.83
CA SER A 7 40.27 38.93 40.93
C SER A 7 39.57 38.77 42.29
N LYS A 8 38.30 39.17 42.31
CA LYS A 8 37.15 38.25 42.45
C LYS A 8 35.89 38.93 41.93
N ILE A 9 35.49 38.52 40.73
CA ILE A 9 34.17 38.76 40.14
C ILE A 9 33.24 37.69 40.73
N LEU A 10 32.13 38.12 41.33
CA LEU A 10 31.04 37.26 41.76
C LEU A 10 29.92 37.41 40.72
N SER A 11 29.87 36.48 39.76
CA SER A 11 28.75 36.37 38.81
C SER A 11 27.75 35.37 39.37
N LEU A 12 26.57 35.86 39.75
CA LEU A 12 25.39 35.03 39.96
C LEU A 12 24.90 34.55 38.59
N SER A 13 25.17 33.30 38.23
CA SER A 13 24.50 32.61 37.14
C SER A 13 23.33 31.80 37.70
N LEU A 14 22.12 32.30 37.46
CA LEU A 14 20.87 31.57 37.64
C LEU A 14 20.82 30.44 36.60
N SER A 15 21.02 29.20 37.02
CA SER A 15 20.84 28.03 36.16
C SER A 15 19.34 27.78 35.99
N ILE A 16 18.75 28.30 34.92
CA ILE A 16 17.43 27.84 34.45
C ILE A 16 17.68 26.46 33.83
N THR A 17 17.45 25.39 34.59
CA THR A 17 17.27 24.06 34.02
C THR A 17 15.97 24.06 33.24
N ALA A 18 16.07 24.30 31.93
CA ALA A 18 15.00 23.93 31.02
C ALA A 18 14.90 22.41 31.05
N VAL A 19 13.96 21.89 31.83
CA VAL A 19 13.46 20.53 31.67
C VAL A 19 12.71 20.55 30.34
N GLY A 20 13.43 20.35 29.25
CA GLY A 20 12.82 20.04 27.98
C GLY A 20 12.09 18.72 28.15
N SER A 21 10.78 18.78 28.32
CA SER A 21 9.92 17.65 28.04
C SER A 21 10.24 17.22 26.62
N ILE A 22 10.89 16.06 26.48
CA ILE A 22 10.98 15.36 25.20
C ILE A 22 9.54 15.01 24.87
N HIS A 23 8.83 15.87 24.15
CA HIS A 23 7.60 15.47 23.50
C HIS A 23 7.97 14.27 22.62
N ALA A 24 7.35 13.12 22.89
CA ALA A 24 7.50 11.96 22.06
C ALA A 24 7.24 12.41 20.61
N ALA A 25 8.21 12.14 19.72
CA ALA A 25 8.04 12.50 18.31
C ALA A 25 6.72 11.90 17.81
N ASP A 26 5.89 12.71 17.17
CA ASP A 26 4.71 12.19 16.48
C ASP A 26 5.21 11.33 15.32
N ILE A 27 5.07 10.02 15.48
CA ILE A 27 5.54 9.03 14.51
C ILE A 27 4.50 8.74 13.43
N ILE A 28 3.27 9.23 13.61
CA ILE A 28 2.18 9.10 12.67
C ILE A 28 2.23 10.27 11.68
N ASP A 29 2.75 11.42 12.11
CA ASP A 29 2.91 12.63 11.31
C ASP A 29 4.37 13.10 11.16
N LEU A 30 5.00 12.71 10.06
CA LEU A 30 6.35 13.18 9.70
C LEU A 30 6.38 14.59 9.10
N THR A 31 5.22 15.22 8.87
CA THR A 31 5.09 16.61 8.41
C THR A 31 4.95 17.60 9.58
N GLY A 32 4.77 17.09 10.80
CA GLY A 32 4.64 17.91 12.00
C GLY A 32 3.31 18.67 12.09
N GLY A 33 2.23 18.10 11.56
CA GLY A 33 0.88 18.66 11.59
C GLY A 33 0.50 19.44 10.33
N ASP A 34 1.47 19.73 9.45
CA ASP A 34 1.29 20.65 8.33
C ASP A 34 1.63 20.01 6.98
N PRO A 35 0.65 19.40 6.29
CA PRO A 35 0.86 18.81 4.97
C PRO A 35 1.10 19.87 3.87
N PHE A 36 0.98 21.16 4.19
CA PHE A 36 1.26 22.24 3.25
C PHE A 36 2.57 22.94 3.54
N PHE A 37 3.44 22.40 4.41
CA PHE A 37 4.65 23.05 4.94
C PHE A 37 5.47 23.80 3.89
N TYR A 38 5.48 23.40 2.62
CA TYR A 38 6.15 24.14 1.54
C TYR A 38 5.65 25.59 1.31
N THR A 39 4.58 26.02 1.99
CA THR A 39 4.11 27.42 2.09
C THR A 39 4.19 28.00 3.51
N PHE A 40 4.82 27.32 4.47
CA PHE A 40 4.82 27.72 5.89
C PHE A 40 5.48 29.09 6.12
N ASP A 41 6.47 29.43 5.29
CA ASP A 41 7.24 30.67 5.37
C ASP A 41 6.59 31.83 4.60
N GLN A 42 5.46 31.57 3.93
CA GLN A 42 4.76 32.54 3.11
C GLN A 42 3.58 33.16 3.88
N MET A 43 3.55 34.49 3.91
CA MET A 43 2.45 35.25 4.50
C MET A 43 2.13 36.45 3.62
N VAL A 44 0.92 36.49 3.07
CA VAL A 44 0.41 37.62 2.31
C VAL A 44 -0.21 38.61 3.29
N THR A 45 0.43 39.77 3.43
CA THR A 45 -0.01 40.86 4.31
C THR A 45 -1.06 41.75 3.63
N GLU A 46 -1.77 42.54 4.43
CA GLU A 46 -2.77 43.49 3.93
C GLU A 46 -2.22 44.58 3.00
N ASP A 47 -0.93 44.89 3.07
CA ASP A 47 -0.25 45.83 2.18
C ASP A 47 0.38 45.15 0.96
N ASN A 48 0.37 43.81 0.90
CA ASN A 48 0.92 43.07 -0.23
C ASN A 48 0.04 43.24 -1.47
N LYS A 49 0.67 43.59 -2.61
CA LYS A 49 0.00 43.79 -3.90
C LYS A 49 -0.71 42.52 -4.42
N GLN A 50 -0.27 41.35 -3.98
CA GLN A 50 -0.82 40.04 -4.37
C GLN A 50 -2.04 39.62 -3.55
N LYS A 51 -2.45 40.38 -2.53
CA LYS A 51 -3.60 40.03 -1.66
C LYS A 51 -4.92 39.84 -2.42
N SER A 52 -5.10 40.59 -3.50
CA SER A 52 -6.30 40.49 -4.35
C SER A 52 -6.40 39.14 -5.07
N LEU A 53 -5.26 38.45 -5.20
CA LEU A 53 -5.13 37.19 -5.91
C LEU A 53 -5.09 35.99 -4.96
N LEU A 54 -4.26 36.09 -3.92
CA LEU A 54 -3.94 34.99 -3.00
C LEU A 54 -4.68 35.07 -1.67
N GLY A 55 -5.43 36.15 -1.42
CA GLY A 55 -5.99 36.44 -0.09
C GLY A 55 -4.94 36.97 0.88
N VAL A 56 -5.35 37.23 2.12
CA VAL A 56 -4.46 37.62 3.24
C VAL A 56 -4.26 36.40 4.11
N GLY A 57 -3.02 36.15 4.53
CA GLY A 57 -2.64 34.93 5.23
C GLY A 57 -1.69 34.05 4.43
N ARG A 58 -1.61 32.79 4.82
CA ARG A 58 -0.87 31.77 4.10
C ARG A 58 -1.56 31.47 2.77
N PRO A 59 -0.85 31.51 1.62
CA PRO A 59 -1.42 31.11 0.34
C PRO A 59 -1.91 29.66 0.37
N ASP A 60 -3.14 29.44 -0.10
CA ASP A 60 -3.76 28.11 -0.25
C ASP A 60 -3.98 27.70 -1.71
N LYS A 61 -3.53 28.55 -2.65
CA LYS A 61 -3.68 28.38 -4.09
C LYS A 61 -2.60 29.12 -4.88
N THR A 62 -2.44 28.71 -6.13
CA THR A 62 -1.54 29.35 -7.11
C THR A 62 -2.14 30.63 -7.71
N HIS A 63 -1.34 31.37 -8.50
CA HIS A 63 -1.81 32.52 -9.28
C HIS A 63 -2.95 32.14 -10.25
N SER A 64 -2.95 30.93 -10.76
CA SER A 64 -4.02 30.39 -11.61
C SER A 64 -5.27 29.98 -10.83
N GLN A 65 -5.38 30.32 -9.54
CA GLN A 65 -6.46 29.92 -8.62
C GLN A 65 -6.58 28.40 -8.42
N ILE A 66 -5.55 27.64 -8.78
CA ILE A 66 -5.49 26.19 -8.55
C ILE A 66 -5.09 25.95 -7.10
N PRO A 67 -5.84 25.17 -6.30
CA PRO A 67 -5.54 24.91 -4.89
C PRO A 67 -4.21 24.19 -4.72
N HIS A 68 -3.53 24.48 -3.60
CA HIS A 68 -2.40 23.69 -3.14
C HIS A 68 -2.87 22.30 -2.68
N LEU A 69 -2.07 21.28 -2.98
CA LEU A 69 -2.36 19.89 -2.65
C LEU A 69 -1.41 19.40 -1.54
N PRO A 70 -1.85 18.47 -0.68
CA PRO A 70 -1.08 18.11 0.51
C PRO A 70 0.16 17.27 0.16
N VAL A 71 1.11 17.27 1.09
CA VAL A 71 2.27 16.38 1.08
C VAL A 71 2.23 15.54 2.36
N TYR A 72 2.49 14.24 2.23
CA TYR A 72 2.64 13.31 3.35
C TYR A 72 3.88 12.46 3.16
N TYR A 73 4.59 12.19 4.26
CA TYR A 73 5.74 11.29 4.28
C TYR A 73 5.51 10.17 5.28
N GLY A 74 6.04 9.00 4.97
CA GLY A 74 5.99 7.85 5.85
C GLY A 74 6.96 6.77 5.44
N TYR A 75 7.00 5.71 6.24
CA TYR A 75 7.73 4.49 5.88
C TYR A 75 7.06 3.27 6.49
N MET A 76 7.36 2.11 5.92
CA MET A 76 7.04 0.83 6.49
C MET A 76 8.33 0.05 6.70
N SER A 77 8.38 -0.75 7.76
CA SER A 77 9.56 -1.54 8.10
C SER A 77 9.18 -2.96 8.51
N THR A 78 10.08 -3.88 8.19
CA THR A 78 10.04 -5.26 8.67
C THR A 78 11.48 -5.74 8.74
N ASN A 79 11.89 -6.31 9.87
CA ASN A 79 13.23 -6.86 10.10
C ASN A 79 14.36 -5.87 9.72
N SER A 80 14.27 -4.64 10.22
CA SER A 80 15.24 -3.56 9.97
C SER A 80 15.41 -3.16 8.49
N THR A 81 14.48 -3.55 7.63
CA THR A 81 14.46 -3.15 6.23
C THR A 81 13.31 -2.17 5.98
N TYR A 82 13.60 -1.06 5.32
CA TYR A 82 12.69 0.09 5.20
C TYR A 82 12.24 0.30 3.77
N ARG A 83 10.97 0.68 3.63
CA ARG A 83 10.37 1.07 2.36
C ARG A 83 9.65 2.40 2.60
N PHE A 84 10.13 3.44 1.96
CA PHE A 84 9.67 4.80 2.14
C PHE A 84 8.46 5.04 1.25
N VAL A 85 7.45 5.70 1.80
CA VAL A 85 6.26 6.11 1.07
C VAL A 85 6.09 7.62 1.20
N ASN A 86 5.61 8.23 0.13
CA ASN A 86 5.22 9.62 0.19
C ASN A 86 4.06 9.88 -0.77
N VAL A 87 3.24 10.84 -0.38
CA VAL A 87 2.29 11.49 -1.26
C VAL A 87 2.81 12.90 -1.47
N VAL A 88 3.06 13.27 -2.71
CA VAL A 88 3.32 14.67 -3.06
C VAL A 88 2.20 15.07 -4.00
N GLU A 89 1.34 15.96 -3.51
CA GLU A 89 0.10 16.36 -4.14
C GLU A 89 -0.88 15.18 -4.34
N GLN A 90 -1.02 14.67 -5.56
CA GLN A 90 -1.88 13.53 -5.92
C GLN A 90 -1.07 12.36 -6.50
N VAL A 91 0.23 12.30 -6.21
CA VAL A 91 1.11 11.21 -6.64
C VAL A 91 1.64 10.49 -5.42
N PHE A 92 1.30 9.21 -5.30
CA PHE A 92 1.91 8.30 -4.35
C PHE A 92 3.19 7.72 -4.94
N THR A 93 4.26 7.64 -4.17
CA THR A 93 5.47 6.87 -4.52
C THR A 93 5.91 5.98 -3.37
N MET A 94 6.48 4.83 -3.73
CA MET A 94 7.05 3.87 -2.78
C MET A 94 8.43 3.41 -3.28
N ILE A 95 9.46 3.65 -2.47
CA ILE A 95 10.85 3.34 -2.79
C ILE A 95 11.48 2.52 -1.65
N GLY A 96 12.12 1.41 -1.98
CA GLY A 96 12.66 0.46 -0.99
C GLY A 96 13.75 -0.42 -1.56
N GLU A 97 13.71 -1.71 -1.24
CA GLU A 97 14.71 -2.66 -1.75
C GLU A 97 14.59 -2.85 -3.25
N GLY A 98 15.74 -2.89 -3.93
CA GLY A 98 15.78 -3.18 -5.36
C GLY A 98 15.60 -4.65 -5.73
N LYS A 99 15.29 -5.56 -4.80
CA LYS A 99 15.02 -7.00 -5.04
C LYS A 99 14.23 -7.58 -3.87
N HIS A 100 12.97 -7.21 -3.73
CA HIS A 100 12.12 -7.67 -2.63
C HIS A 100 11.45 -8.99 -2.96
N GLY A 101 11.67 -10.01 -2.13
CA GLY A 101 11.12 -11.34 -2.35
C GLY A 101 9.67 -11.48 -1.94
N LEU A 102 8.93 -12.25 -2.74
CA LEU A 102 7.50 -12.46 -2.57
C LEU A 102 7.19 -13.95 -2.44
N TRP A 103 6.12 -14.27 -1.72
CA TRP A 103 5.67 -15.63 -1.49
C TRP A 103 4.40 -15.90 -2.28
N ARG A 104 4.38 -17.00 -3.02
CA ARG A 104 3.18 -17.43 -3.73
C ARG A 104 2.10 -17.89 -2.76
N ILE A 105 0.90 -17.38 -2.95
CA ILE A 105 -0.35 -17.84 -2.32
C ILE A 105 -1.47 -17.86 -3.34
N GLN A 106 -2.61 -18.40 -2.95
CA GLN A 106 -3.82 -18.29 -3.77
C GLN A 106 -5.06 -18.33 -2.90
N GLU A 107 -5.93 -17.34 -3.08
CA GLU A 107 -7.23 -17.28 -2.41
C GLU A 107 -8.11 -18.46 -2.84
N ASN A 108 -8.93 -18.94 -1.91
CA ASN A 108 -9.81 -20.08 -2.11
C ASN A 108 -11.25 -19.70 -2.49
N GLY A 109 -11.50 -18.39 -2.67
CA GLY A 109 -12.80 -17.82 -2.99
C GLY A 109 -13.79 -17.75 -1.82
N THR A 110 -13.31 -17.86 -0.58
CA THR A 110 -14.13 -17.70 0.63
C THR A 110 -13.72 -16.49 1.45
N VAL A 111 -14.62 -16.05 2.32
CA VAL A 111 -14.37 -15.11 3.40
C VAL A 111 -14.59 -15.84 4.72
N ARG A 112 -13.64 -15.73 5.65
CA ARG A 112 -13.78 -16.29 6.99
C ARG A 112 -14.55 -15.33 7.88
N PHE A 113 -15.63 -15.80 8.47
CA PHE A 113 -16.43 -15.11 9.46
C PHE A 113 -16.14 -15.73 10.84
N TYR A 114 -15.66 -14.92 11.78
CA TYR A 114 -15.31 -15.31 13.15
C TYR A 114 -16.50 -15.07 14.10
N LEU A 115 -16.69 -15.98 15.06
CA LEU A 115 -17.69 -15.85 16.10
C LEU A 115 -17.37 -14.63 16.99
N LYS A 116 -18.34 -13.73 17.12
CA LYS A 116 -18.28 -12.58 18.04
C LYS A 116 -18.21 -13.09 19.49
N ARG A 117 -17.48 -12.40 20.38
CA ARG A 117 -17.28 -12.80 21.79
C ARG A 117 -18.56 -13.22 22.51
N ASP A 118 -19.66 -12.51 22.28
CA ASP A 118 -20.95 -12.73 22.95
C ASP A 118 -21.99 -13.39 22.01
N GLY A 119 -21.53 -13.90 20.86
CA GLY A 119 -22.36 -14.54 19.84
C GLY A 119 -22.64 -16.03 20.14
N GLN A 120 -23.75 -16.52 19.63
CA GLN A 120 -24.09 -17.94 19.64
C GLN A 120 -23.50 -18.62 18.40
N GLY A 121 -22.76 -19.71 18.59
CA GLY A 121 -22.16 -20.44 17.48
C GLY A 121 -23.10 -21.48 16.85
N LEU A 122 -22.92 -21.72 15.55
CA LEU A 122 -23.56 -22.80 14.80
C LEU A 122 -23.08 -24.18 15.26
N ASP A 123 -23.95 -25.18 15.12
CA ASP A 123 -23.59 -26.57 15.34
C ASP A 123 -22.51 -27.06 14.37
N LYS A 124 -21.70 -28.04 14.82
CA LYS A 124 -20.60 -28.62 14.04
C LYS A 124 -20.99 -29.12 12.64
N ALA A 125 -22.22 -29.56 12.46
CA ALA A 125 -22.75 -30.10 11.21
C ALA A 125 -23.73 -29.15 10.50
N ALA A 126 -23.82 -27.89 10.95
CA ALA A 126 -24.68 -26.90 10.32
C ALA A 126 -24.26 -26.68 8.87
N ASP A 127 -25.24 -26.66 7.97
CA ASP A 127 -25.04 -26.25 6.59
C ASP A 127 -24.96 -24.73 6.53
N ILE A 128 -23.75 -24.20 6.32
CA ILE A 128 -23.49 -22.76 6.25
C ILE A 128 -24.17 -22.08 5.06
N LEU A 129 -24.67 -22.84 4.08
CA LEU A 129 -25.38 -22.32 2.90
C LEU A 129 -26.91 -22.36 3.07
N ALA A 130 -27.40 -22.97 4.15
CA ALA A 130 -28.84 -23.11 4.38
C ALA A 130 -29.46 -21.77 4.80
N VAL A 131 -30.62 -21.45 4.20
CA VAL A 131 -31.31 -20.17 4.39
C VAL A 131 -31.66 -19.92 5.87
N GLU A 132 -32.00 -20.97 6.61
CA GLU A 132 -32.28 -20.89 8.04
C GLU A 132 -31.09 -20.45 8.91
N ASN A 133 -29.85 -20.63 8.42
CA ASN A 133 -28.64 -20.26 9.14
C ASN A 133 -28.15 -18.85 8.78
N GLN A 134 -28.66 -18.22 7.72
CA GLN A 134 -28.17 -16.93 7.24
C GLN A 134 -28.28 -15.82 8.30
N GLN A 135 -29.48 -15.60 8.85
CA GLN A 135 -29.68 -14.57 9.88
C GLN A 135 -28.81 -14.83 11.11
N HIS A 136 -28.66 -16.11 11.50
CA HIS A 136 -27.82 -16.49 12.63
C HIS A 136 -26.34 -16.13 12.38
N ILE A 137 -25.84 -16.32 11.15
CA ILE A 137 -24.48 -15.95 10.77
C ILE A 137 -24.30 -14.42 10.83
N GLU A 138 -25.22 -13.65 10.25
CA GLU A 138 -25.21 -12.18 10.27
C GLU A 138 -25.16 -11.62 11.71
N ASP A 139 -25.99 -12.19 12.58
CA ASP A 139 -26.12 -11.74 13.97
C ASP A 139 -24.88 -12.09 14.81
N ASN A 140 -24.30 -13.27 14.62
CA ASN A 140 -23.31 -13.83 15.56
C ASN A 140 -21.87 -13.86 15.05
N TYR A 141 -21.64 -13.70 13.75
CA TYR A 141 -20.31 -13.77 13.15
C TYR A 141 -19.92 -12.49 12.41
N SER A 142 -18.61 -12.25 12.23
CA SER A 142 -18.08 -11.14 11.45
C SER A 142 -16.74 -11.50 10.84
N TYR A 143 -16.44 -11.00 9.64
CA TYR A 143 -15.13 -11.17 9.01
C TYR A 143 -14.03 -10.34 9.69
N TYR A 144 -14.39 -9.30 10.43
CA TYR A 144 -13.48 -8.44 11.18
C TYR A 144 -14.08 -8.05 12.53
N LEU A 145 -13.30 -8.18 13.61
CA LEU A 145 -13.73 -7.96 15.00
C LEU A 145 -12.82 -6.92 15.68
N PRO A 146 -12.86 -5.63 15.31
CA PRO A 146 -11.90 -4.62 15.76
C PRO A 146 -11.83 -4.50 17.28
N GLU A 147 -12.97 -4.56 17.96
CA GLU A 147 -13.09 -4.48 19.43
C GLU A 147 -12.43 -5.65 20.17
N GLU A 148 -12.28 -6.80 19.50
CA GLU A 148 -11.62 -7.98 20.06
C GLU A 148 -10.10 -7.99 19.80
N SER A 149 -9.57 -7.07 18.99
CA SER A 149 -8.14 -6.99 18.69
C SER A 149 -7.59 -8.37 18.25
N TRP A 150 -6.40 -8.78 18.66
CA TRP A 150 -5.83 -10.09 18.34
C TRP A 150 -6.72 -11.28 18.72
N SER A 151 -7.54 -11.16 19.76
CA SER A 151 -8.40 -12.26 20.24
C SER A 151 -9.59 -12.55 19.32
N GLY A 152 -9.93 -11.62 18.41
CA GLY A 152 -10.93 -11.86 17.37
C GLY A 152 -10.49 -12.92 16.37
N TYR A 153 -9.19 -13.14 16.22
CA TYR A 153 -8.66 -14.22 15.38
C TYR A 153 -8.81 -15.57 16.07
N LYS A 154 -9.46 -16.52 15.40
CA LYS A 154 -9.57 -17.91 15.87
C LYS A 154 -8.71 -18.82 15.01
N TYR A 155 -7.80 -19.56 15.65
CA TYR A 155 -6.85 -20.45 14.99
C TYR A 155 -7.54 -21.71 14.41
N PRO A 156 -6.94 -22.40 13.43
CA PRO A 156 -7.56 -23.55 12.78
C PRO A 156 -7.97 -24.69 13.73
N ASP A 157 -7.20 -24.94 14.78
CA ASP A 157 -7.50 -25.97 15.79
C ASP A 157 -8.56 -25.51 16.81
N GLN A 158 -8.85 -24.21 16.86
CA GLN A 158 -9.93 -23.63 17.63
C GLN A 158 -11.23 -23.61 16.83
N LYS A 159 -11.37 -24.44 15.78
CA LYS A 159 -12.59 -24.53 14.97
C LYS A 159 -13.86 -24.69 15.82
N PHE A 160 -13.76 -25.35 16.97
CA PHE A 160 -14.85 -25.51 17.92
C PHE A 160 -14.56 -24.77 19.23
N ASN A 161 -15.58 -24.10 19.78
CA ASN A 161 -15.51 -23.52 21.12
C ASN A 161 -15.69 -24.60 22.21
N GLU A 162 -15.65 -24.20 23.48
CA GLU A 162 -15.81 -25.12 24.62
C GLU A 162 -17.17 -25.85 24.63
N GLU A 163 -18.19 -25.26 24.00
CA GLU A 163 -19.54 -25.84 23.85
C GLU A 163 -19.67 -26.76 22.62
N GLY A 164 -18.60 -26.93 21.83
CA GLY A 164 -18.60 -27.73 20.61
C GLY A 164 -19.23 -27.03 19.38
N LYS A 165 -19.47 -25.73 19.46
CA LYS A 165 -20.01 -24.88 18.38
C LYS A 165 -18.90 -24.30 17.51
N LEU A 166 -19.21 -23.89 16.28
CA LEU A 166 -18.26 -23.34 15.33
C LEU A 166 -17.77 -21.95 15.75
N ASN A 167 -16.46 -21.79 15.95
CA ASN A 167 -15.82 -20.49 16.21
C ASN A 167 -15.60 -19.64 14.96
N PHE A 168 -15.69 -20.26 13.78
CA PHE A 168 -15.66 -19.57 12.50
C PHE A 168 -16.36 -20.39 11.43
N VAL A 169 -16.81 -19.70 10.38
CA VAL A 169 -17.38 -20.28 9.16
C VAL A 169 -16.71 -19.66 7.94
N ASP A 170 -16.49 -20.45 6.89
CA ASP A 170 -15.87 -20.02 5.64
C ASP A 170 -16.94 -19.94 4.56
N LEU A 171 -17.37 -18.74 4.20
CA LEU A 171 -18.48 -18.50 3.27
C LEU A 171 -17.92 -18.23 1.86
N PRO A 172 -18.39 -18.90 0.80
CA PRO A 172 -17.99 -18.55 -0.56
C PRO A 172 -18.48 -17.14 -0.90
N ILE A 173 -17.75 -16.38 -1.73
CA ILE A 173 -18.14 -14.99 -2.09
C ILE A 173 -19.52 -14.86 -2.76
N ASN A 174 -20.06 -15.96 -3.27
CA ASN A 174 -21.42 -16.03 -3.84
C ASN A 174 -22.50 -16.32 -2.79
N HIS A 175 -22.15 -16.39 -1.51
CA HIS A 175 -23.10 -16.63 -0.42
C HIS A 175 -24.14 -15.48 -0.33
N PRO A 176 -25.42 -15.76 -0.03
CA PRO A 176 -26.48 -14.75 0.02
C PRO A 176 -26.22 -13.56 0.95
N ILE A 177 -25.41 -13.73 2.01
CA ILE A 177 -25.02 -12.66 2.95
C ILE A 177 -24.31 -11.47 2.27
N PHE A 178 -23.73 -11.68 1.09
CA PHE A 178 -23.05 -10.65 0.33
C PHE A 178 -23.99 -9.91 -0.63
N ASP A 179 -25.31 -10.11 -0.53
CA ASP A 179 -26.33 -9.36 -1.30
C ASP A 179 -26.04 -9.30 -2.82
N GLN A 180 -25.56 -10.40 -3.39
CA GLN A 180 -25.17 -10.52 -4.81
C GLN A 180 -24.03 -9.58 -5.26
N GLN A 181 -23.29 -8.96 -4.32
CA GLN A 181 -22.16 -8.06 -4.61
C GLN A 181 -21.12 -8.69 -5.55
N TYR A 182 -20.96 -10.02 -5.49
CA TYR A 182 -19.98 -10.78 -6.27
C TYR A 182 -20.61 -11.76 -7.28
N ALA A 183 -21.91 -11.64 -7.59
CA ALA A 183 -22.60 -12.61 -8.45
C ALA A 183 -21.99 -12.75 -9.86
N ASP A 184 -21.49 -11.64 -10.40
CA ASP A 184 -20.83 -11.57 -11.72
C ASP A 184 -19.29 -11.56 -11.61
N HIS A 185 -18.74 -11.96 -10.46
CA HIS A 185 -17.29 -12.00 -10.26
C HIS A 185 -16.64 -13.05 -11.17
N GLU A 186 -15.50 -12.69 -11.76
CA GLU A 186 -14.68 -13.61 -12.55
C GLU A 186 -14.05 -14.65 -11.62
N PRO A 187 -13.96 -15.94 -12.00
CA PRO A 187 -13.42 -16.94 -11.08
C PRO A 187 -12.04 -16.56 -10.52
N ILE A 188 -11.87 -16.73 -9.22
CA ILE A 188 -10.62 -16.49 -8.51
C ILE A 188 -9.70 -17.68 -8.78
N ASP A 189 -8.96 -17.60 -9.87
CA ASP A 189 -8.13 -18.68 -10.37
C ASP A 189 -6.64 -18.33 -10.46
N LEU A 190 -6.25 -17.08 -10.23
CA LEU A 190 -4.85 -16.66 -10.24
C LEU A 190 -4.26 -16.68 -8.83
N ALA A 191 -3.06 -17.26 -8.74
CA ALA A 191 -2.19 -17.06 -7.58
C ALA A 191 -1.72 -15.60 -7.52
N ASN A 192 -1.47 -15.12 -6.30
CA ASN A 192 -0.80 -13.85 -6.06
C ASN A 192 0.49 -14.08 -5.26
N TYR A 193 1.44 -13.18 -5.43
CA TYR A 193 2.73 -13.19 -4.79
C TYR A 193 2.80 -12.02 -3.83
N TYR A 194 2.99 -12.29 -2.55
CA TYR A 194 2.83 -11.26 -1.53
C TYR A 194 3.98 -11.23 -0.53
N CYS A 195 4.12 -10.09 0.15
CA CYS A 195 4.96 -9.95 1.33
C CYS A 195 4.42 -8.84 2.23
N THR A 196 4.59 -9.01 3.54
CA THR A 196 4.21 -8.00 4.54
C THR A 196 5.19 -6.83 4.47
N MET A 197 4.66 -5.61 4.35
CA MET A 197 5.48 -4.40 4.30
C MET A 197 5.59 -3.69 5.65
N SER A 198 4.54 -3.80 6.49
CA SER A 198 4.38 -3.02 7.72
C SER A 198 4.26 -3.88 8.98
N GLY A 199 4.37 -3.23 10.15
CA GLY A 199 3.76 -3.73 11.38
C GLY A 199 2.23 -3.54 11.40
N ASN A 200 1.57 -4.01 12.47
CA ASN A 200 0.14 -3.79 12.66
C ASN A 200 -0.16 -2.29 12.69
N ASP A 201 -1.29 -1.91 12.11
CA ASP A 201 -1.80 -0.54 12.05
C ASP A 201 -0.87 0.46 11.33
N TYR A 202 0.28 0.00 10.82
CA TYR A 202 1.24 0.74 9.98
C TYR A 202 1.51 2.19 10.43
N PRO A 203 1.80 2.44 11.72
CA PRO A 203 1.79 3.79 12.31
C PRO A 203 2.66 4.80 11.55
N TYR A 204 3.86 4.37 11.11
CA TYR A 204 4.83 5.21 10.41
C TYR A 204 4.43 5.60 8.98
N ALA A 205 3.41 4.98 8.40
CA ALA A 205 2.90 5.29 7.06
C ALA A 205 1.42 5.71 7.07
N LYS A 206 0.79 5.77 8.25
CA LYS A 206 -0.66 5.86 8.38
C LYS A 206 -1.25 7.08 7.68
N MET A 207 -0.71 8.28 7.87
CA MET A 207 -1.26 9.47 7.20
C MET A 207 -1.13 9.40 5.68
N ALA A 208 0.03 8.97 5.17
CA ALA A 208 0.24 8.85 3.73
C ALA A 208 -0.69 7.81 3.11
N LEU A 209 -0.91 6.67 3.79
CA LEU A 209 -1.77 5.59 3.30
C LEU A 209 -3.25 5.90 3.48
N ASP A 210 -3.68 6.47 4.61
CA ASP A 210 -5.06 6.91 4.80
C ASP A 210 -5.43 7.98 3.77
N PHE A 211 -4.50 8.89 3.45
CA PHE A 211 -4.67 9.81 2.33
C PHE A 211 -4.81 9.06 1.01
N ALA A 212 -3.82 8.23 0.65
CA ALA A 212 -3.81 7.54 -0.63
C ALA A 212 -5.07 6.69 -0.85
N PHE A 213 -5.50 5.91 0.16
CA PHE A 213 -6.68 5.07 0.09
C PHE A 213 -8.01 5.84 0.09
N SER A 214 -8.02 7.12 0.49
CA SER A 214 -9.21 7.96 0.44
C SER A 214 -9.43 8.60 -0.94
N GLN A 215 -8.44 8.55 -1.84
CA GLN A 215 -8.53 9.23 -3.13
C GLN A 215 -9.24 8.37 -4.21
N PRO A 216 -9.82 8.97 -5.27
CA PRO A 216 -10.53 8.25 -6.32
C PRO A 216 -9.72 7.16 -7.06
N GLY A 217 -8.40 7.33 -7.13
CA GLY A 217 -7.46 6.35 -7.70
C GLY A 217 -7.23 5.11 -6.84
N ALA A 218 -7.69 5.10 -5.58
CA ALA A 218 -7.71 3.91 -4.75
C ALA A 218 -8.85 2.97 -5.15
N ASN A 219 -8.74 1.71 -4.72
CA ASN A 219 -9.69 0.61 -4.97
C ASN A 219 -9.97 0.40 -6.47
N GLN A 220 -8.99 0.73 -7.33
CA GLN A 220 -9.01 0.44 -8.76
C GLN A 220 -8.29 -0.88 -9.03
N ILE A 221 -9.03 -1.99 -8.99
CA ILE A 221 -8.48 -3.34 -9.23
C ILE A 221 -8.55 -3.66 -10.74
N GLY A 222 -7.40 -4.02 -11.31
CA GLY A 222 -7.28 -4.46 -12.70
C GLY A 222 -7.74 -5.90 -12.92
N PRO A 223 -7.82 -6.37 -14.19
CA PRO A 223 -8.35 -7.69 -14.53
C PRO A 223 -7.63 -8.86 -13.83
N LEU A 224 -6.30 -8.81 -13.67
CA LEU A 224 -5.56 -9.88 -12.99
C LEU A 224 -5.84 -9.85 -11.49
N GLY A 225 -5.85 -8.67 -10.89
CA GLY A 225 -6.19 -8.48 -9.47
C GLY A 225 -7.57 -9.02 -9.11
N LYS A 226 -8.57 -8.84 -9.98
CA LYS A 226 -9.92 -9.42 -9.77
C LYS A 226 -9.89 -10.94 -9.78
N ARG A 227 -9.20 -11.55 -10.74
CA ARG A 227 -8.99 -13.01 -10.81
C ARG A 227 -8.10 -13.57 -9.68
N ALA A 228 -7.42 -12.71 -8.92
CA ALA A 228 -6.74 -13.07 -7.69
C ALA A 228 -7.57 -12.77 -6.42
N GLY A 229 -8.80 -12.26 -6.57
CA GLY A 229 -9.73 -11.96 -5.48
C GLY A 229 -9.45 -10.66 -4.72
N LEU A 230 -8.61 -9.76 -5.25
CA LEU A 230 -8.21 -8.52 -4.56
C LEU A 230 -9.37 -7.51 -4.39
N ASP A 231 -10.48 -7.71 -5.10
CA ASP A 231 -11.70 -6.90 -5.00
C ASP A 231 -12.74 -7.47 -4.03
N VAL A 232 -12.45 -8.58 -3.34
CA VAL A 232 -13.25 -9.11 -2.24
C VAL A 232 -12.97 -8.30 -0.97
N LYS A 233 -13.83 -7.31 -0.69
CA LYS A 233 -13.60 -6.25 0.32
C LYS A 233 -13.47 -6.76 1.75
N GLU A 234 -14.09 -7.88 2.06
CA GLU A 234 -14.01 -8.52 3.37
C GLU A 234 -12.63 -9.14 3.63
N ASN A 235 -11.94 -9.55 2.55
CA ASN A 235 -10.56 -10.03 2.62
C ASN A 235 -9.54 -8.89 2.42
N TYR A 236 -9.83 -7.91 1.57
CA TYR A 236 -8.96 -6.79 1.23
C TYR A 236 -9.68 -5.45 1.43
N ALA A 237 -9.49 -4.84 2.60
CA ALA A 237 -10.23 -3.65 3.01
C ALA A 237 -9.94 -2.42 2.15
N LYS A 238 -8.67 -2.27 1.71
CA LYS A 238 -8.23 -1.17 0.86
C LYS A 238 -7.20 -1.68 -0.13
N VAL A 239 -7.25 -1.18 -1.36
CA VAL A 239 -6.31 -1.56 -2.42
C VAL A 239 -5.82 -0.31 -3.13
N LEU A 240 -4.52 -0.22 -3.38
CA LEU A 240 -3.91 0.81 -4.20
C LEU A 240 -3.12 0.14 -5.31
N ARG A 241 -3.57 0.32 -6.55
CA ARG A 241 -2.83 -0.16 -7.72
C ARG A 241 -1.55 0.64 -7.89
N LEU A 242 -0.46 -0.07 -8.15
CA LEU A 242 0.87 0.48 -8.32
C LEU A 242 1.38 0.25 -9.75
N ASN A 243 2.19 1.18 -10.22
CA ASN A 243 2.95 1.08 -11.45
C ASN A 243 4.44 1.13 -11.13
N HIS A 244 5.25 0.27 -11.74
CA HIS A 244 6.70 0.40 -11.66
C HIS A 244 7.16 1.70 -12.31
N LEU A 245 8.20 2.32 -11.75
CA LEU A 245 8.97 3.32 -12.50
C LEU A 245 9.70 2.65 -13.68
N PRO A 246 10.06 3.40 -14.75
CA PRO A 246 10.47 2.82 -16.04
C PRO A 246 11.65 1.83 -16.00
N ASP A 247 12.55 1.96 -15.04
CA ASP A 247 13.74 1.12 -14.85
C ASP A 247 13.56 0.00 -13.80
N ALA A 248 12.39 -0.13 -13.19
CA ALA A 248 12.07 -1.20 -12.26
C ALA A 248 11.53 -2.45 -12.98
N ARG A 249 11.77 -3.61 -12.37
CA ARG A 249 11.48 -4.93 -12.95
C ARG A 249 10.89 -5.90 -11.94
N SER A 250 10.27 -6.95 -12.47
CA SER A 250 10.07 -8.22 -11.77
C SER A 250 11.17 -9.20 -12.19
N TRP A 251 11.57 -10.05 -11.26
CA TRP A 251 12.63 -11.03 -11.43
C TRP A 251 12.13 -12.40 -11.02
N VAL A 252 12.47 -13.42 -11.78
CA VAL A 252 12.18 -14.81 -11.43
C VAL A 252 13.48 -15.57 -11.19
N ASN A 253 13.52 -16.37 -10.13
CA ASN A 253 14.60 -17.34 -9.94
C ASN A 253 14.38 -18.50 -10.90
N VAL A 254 15.33 -18.73 -11.81
CA VAL A 254 15.31 -19.90 -12.69
C VAL A 254 16.23 -21.02 -12.23
N GLY A 255 16.86 -20.85 -11.06
CA GLY A 255 17.71 -21.84 -10.43
C GLY A 255 18.96 -22.19 -11.25
N GLN A 256 19.47 -23.40 -10.99
CA GLN A 256 20.54 -24.03 -11.75
C GLN A 256 20.26 -25.53 -11.75
N PRO A 257 20.15 -26.17 -12.93
CA PRO A 257 19.83 -27.60 -13.03
C PRO A 257 20.67 -28.46 -12.09
N GLY A 258 20.01 -29.24 -11.23
CA GLY A 258 20.63 -30.12 -10.24
C GLY A 258 21.10 -29.42 -8.95
N LYS A 259 20.91 -28.10 -8.82
CA LYS A 259 21.29 -27.29 -7.65
C LYS A 259 20.26 -26.20 -7.31
N ASP A 260 19.03 -26.35 -7.79
CA ASP A 260 17.95 -25.35 -7.72
C ASP A 260 17.68 -24.81 -6.31
N ALA A 261 17.82 -25.66 -5.27
CA ALA A 261 17.63 -25.26 -3.88
C ALA A 261 18.78 -24.42 -3.28
N LEU A 262 19.92 -24.33 -3.98
CA LEU A 262 21.18 -23.77 -3.44
C LEU A 262 21.80 -22.69 -4.34
N HIS A 263 21.32 -22.52 -5.57
CA HIS A 263 21.87 -21.58 -6.55
C HIS A 263 20.77 -20.69 -7.09
N VAL A 264 20.91 -19.39 -6.86
CA VAL A 264 19.99 -18.37 -7.35
C VAL A 264 20.43 -17.86 -8.71
N ASN A 265 19.48 -17.71 -9.62
CA ASN A 265 19.67 -17.09 -10.92
C ASN A 265 18.46 -16.21 -11.23
N TRP A 266 18.56 -14.93 -10.87
CA TRP A 266 17.50 -13.95 -11.08
C TRP A 266 17.52 -13.45 -12.52
N GLN A 267 16.46 -13.74 -13.26
CA GLN A 267 16.27 -13.28 -14.64
C GLN A 267 15.10 -12.30 -14.70
N ALA A 268 15.25 -11.24 -15.48
CA ALA A 268 14.20 -10.23 -15.65
C ALA A 268 13.01 -10.82 -16.42
N VAL A 269 11.80 -10.59 -15.92
CA VAL A 269 10.55 -11.01 -16.55
C VAL A 269 10.23 -10.06 -17.70
N ASP A 270 9.89 -10.62 -18.87
CA ASP A 270 9.38 -9.89 -20.02
C ASP A 270 7.91 -9.49 -19.74
N ALA A 271 7.70 -8.20 -19.44
CA ALA A 271 6.37 -7.65 -19.11
C ALA A 271 5.42 -7.58 -20.32
N ASP A 272 5.93 -7.68 -21.55
CA ASP A 272 5.10 -7.73 -22.75
C ASP A 272 4.48 -9.10 -22.94
N LYS A 273 5.14 -10.17 -22.49
CA LYS A 273 4.66 -11.56 -22.61
C LYS A 273 4.12 -12.15 -21.32
N THR A 274 4.63 -11.77 -20.16
CA THR A 274 4.06 -12.13 -18.86
C THR A 274 3.41 -10.89 -18.26
N LYS A 275 2.08 -10.84 -18.26
CA LYS A 275 1.38 -9.65 -17.74
C LYS A 275 1.46 -9.65 -16.22
N GLY A 276 1.71 -8.48 -15.64
CA GLY A 276 1.84 -8.28 -14.21
C GLY A 276 1.01 -7.10 -13.71
N GLU A 277 0.39 -7.24 -12.55
CA GLU A 277 -0.27 -6.15 -11.82
C GLU A 277 0.25 -6.10 -10.38
N PHE A 278 0.48 -4.89 -9.85
CA PHE A 278 1.09 -4.66 -8.54
C PHE A 278 0.16 -3.83 -7.66
N TYR A 279 0.11 -4.15 -6.38
CA TYR A 279 -0.82 -3.57 -5.44
C TYR A 279 -0.19 -3.40 -4.06
N LEU A 280 -0.45 -2.26 -3.41
CA LEU A 280 -0.46 -2.21 -1.95
C LEU A 280 -1.87 -2.53 -1.48
N VAL A 281 -1.99 -3.48 -0.55
CA VAL A 281 -3.28 -3.90 0.00
C VAL A 281 -3.28 -3.79 1.52
N GLU A 282 -4.35 -3.24 2.07
CA GLU A 282 -4.69 -3.37 3.49
C GLU A 282 -5.50 -4.65 3.68
N ARG A 283 -4.94 -5.58 4.45
CA ARG A 283 -5.61 -6.83 4.82
C ARG A 283 -5.41 -7.11 6.29
N THR A 284 -6.43 -7.69 6.92
CA THR A 284 -6.31 -8.10 8.32
C THR A 284 -5.42 -9.32 8.44
N PHE A 285 -4.44 -9.26 9.33
CA PHE A 285 -3.57 -10.36 9.71
C PHE A 285 -3.65 -10.53 11.22
N PHE A 286 -4.11 -11.70 11.66
CA PHE A 286 -4.50 -11.94 13.06
C PHE A 286 -5.48 -10.89 13.62
N ASN A 287 -6.48 -10.52 12.81
CA ASN A 287 -7.50 -9.51 13.15
C ASN A 287 -6.93 -8.10 13.45
N LYS A 288 -5.74 -7.79 12.93
CA LYS A 288 -5.16 -6.43 12.88
C LYS A 288 -4.88 -6.01 11.45
N PRO A 289 -5.06 -4.73 11.08
CA PRO A 289 -4.76 -4.26 9.73
C PRO A 289 -3.24 -4.23 9.50
N TYR A 290 -2.82 -4.72 8.34
CA TYR A 290 -1.44 -4.69 7.86
C TYR A 290 -1.42 -4.30 6.39
N ILE A 291 -0.28 -3.78 5.94
CA ILE A 291 -0.03 -3.47 4.54
C ILE A 291 0.83 -4.55 3.93
N PHE A 292 0.39 -5.05 2.78
CA PHE A 292 1.10 -6.03 1.98
C PHE A 292 1.35 -5.47 0.59
N LEU A 293 2.51 -5.81 0.04
CA LEU A 293 2.74 -5.71 -1.40
C LEU A 293 2.23 -7.01 -2.02
N THR A 294 1.50 -6.90 -3.12
CA THR A 294 0.98 -8.05 -3.86
C THR A 294 1.24 -7.86 -5.34
N ALA A 295 1.70 -8.92 -6.00
CA ALA A 295 1.91 -8.97 -7.43
C ALA A 295 1.14 -10.18 -8.01
N VAL A 296 0.41 -9.95 -9.11
CA VAL A 296 -0.38 -10.97 -9.80
C VAL A 296 0.14 -11.09 -11.23
N TYR A 297 0.32 -12.32 -11.71
CA TYR A 297 0.85 -12.59 -13.04
C TYR A 297 -0.04 -13.55 -13.81
N ASP A 298 -0.09 -13.37 -15.12
CA ASP A 298 -0.67 -14.34 -16.04
C ASP A 298 0.05 -14.32 -17.39
N ASN A 299 0.02 -15.45 -18.07
CA ASN A 299 0.56 -15.60 -19.41
C ASN A 299 -0.60 -15.64 -20.41
N PRO A 300 -0.57 -14.87 -21.51
CA PRO A 300 -1.59 -14.93 -22.53
C PRO A 300 -1.53 -16.22 -23.36
N ASP A 301 -0.41 -16.94 -23.35
CA ASP A 301 -0.15 -18.11 -24.19
C ASP A 301 -0.23 -19.46 -23.46
N ASN A 302 -0.45 -19.46 -22.15
CA ASN A 302 -0.59 -20.67 -21.34
C ASN A 302 -1.34 -20.40 -20.02
N THR A 303 -1.73 -21.46 -19.31
CA THR A 303 -2.51 -21.37 -18.06
C THR A 303 -1.67 -21.73 -16.82
N ASP A 304 -0.36 -21.51 -16.83
CA ASP A 304 0.52 -21.97 -15.73
C ASP A 304 0.19 -21.32 -14.39
N HIS A 305 -0.26 -20.06 -14.39
CA HIS A 305 -0.59 -19.31 -13.19
C HIS A 305 -1.99 -19.62 -12.62
N GLN A 306 -2.79 -20.36 -13.39
CA GLN A 306 -4.20 -20.61 -13.09
C GLN A 306 -4.39 -21.92 -12.31
N TYR A 307 -5.28 -21.92 -11.34
CA TYR A 307 -5.71 -23.10 -10.61
C TYR A 307 -7.04 -22.84 -9.89
N ILE A 308 -7.98 -23.77 -9.88
CA ILE A 308 -9.11 -23.79 -8.97
C ILE A 308 -9.25 -25.19 -8.39
N ARG A 309 -9.43 -25.29 -7.08
CA ARG A 309 -9.70 -26.58 -6.44
C ARG A 309 -11.05 -27.13 -6.96
N PRO A 310 -11.11 -28.35 -7.53
CA PRO A 310 -12.35 -28.92 -8.06
C PRO A 310 -13.26 -29.49 -6.96
N ALA A 311 -13.36 -28.81 -5.82
CA ALA A 311 -14.13 -29.23 -4.66
C ALA A 311 -14.35 -28.08 -3.67
N GLY A 312 -15.40 -28.20 -2.85
CA GLY A 312 -15.72 -27.30 -1.75
C GLY A 312 -16.68 -26.17 -2.13
N PRO A 313 -17.14 -25.38 -1.14
CA PRO A 313 -18.26 -24.45 -1.31
C PRO A 313 -18.06 -23.42 -2.42
N TYR A 314 -16.83 -22.92 -2.60
CA TYR A 314 -16.54 -21.97 -3.67
C TYR A 314 -16.68 -22.60 -5.05
N PHE A 315 -16.06 -23.76 -5.29
CA PHE A 315 -16.17 -24.47 -6.57
C PHE A 315 -17.61 -24.86 -6.90
N GLU A 316 -18.35 -25.35 -5.91
CA GLU A 316 -19.77 -25.66 -6.04
C GLU A 316 -20.60 -24.41 -6.40
N SER A 317 -20.27 -23.26 -5.81
CA SER A 317 -20.94 -21.98 -6.11
C SER A 317 -20.67 -21.44 -7.52
N LEU A 318 -19.57 -21.86 -8.17
CA LEU A 318 -19.27 -21.47 -9.55
C LEU A 318 -20.21 -22.16 -10.57
N GLY A 319 -20.91 -23.23 -10.15
CA GLY A 319 -21.79 -24.00 -11.02
C GLY A 319 -21.09 -24.46 -12.30
N GLY A 320 -21.72 -24.21 -13.46
CA GLY A 320 -21.17 -24.60 -14.75
C GLY A 320 -19.85 -23.90 -15.13
N LYS A 321 -19.56 -22.70 -14.58
CA LYS A 321 -18.31 -21.98 -14.87
C LYS A 321 -17.09 -22.76 -14.40
N GLY A 322 -17.22 -23.59 -13.36
CA GLY A 322 -16.12 -24.37 -12.79
C GLY A 322 -15.55 -25.44 -13.73
N ALA A 323 -16.33 -25.95 -14.69
CA ALA A 323 -15.95 -27.10 -15.51
C ALA A 323 -14.82 -26.79 -16.53
N GLU A 324 -14.68 -25.52 -16.93
CA GLU A 324 -13.69 -25.08 -17.92
C GLU A 324 -12.38 -24.60 -17.27
N LEU A 325 -12.33 -24.53 -15.94
CA LEU A 325 -11.22 -23.98 -15.19
C LEU A 325 -10.15 -25.03 -14.89
N LYS A 326 -8.89 -24.60 -14.86
CA LYS A 326 -7.77 -25.48 -14.60
C LYS A 326 -7.79 -26.01 -13.16
N SER A 327 -7.95 -27.32 -13.01
CA SER A 327 -8.06 -27.97 -11.69
C SER A 327 -6.80 -28.71 -11.22
N THR A 328 -5.67 -28.52 -11.93
CA THR A 328 -4.38 -29.10 -11.55
C THR A 328 -3.39 -27.98 -11.24
N VAL A 329 -2.82 -28.01 -10.03
CA VAL A 329 -1.83 -27.02 -9.59
C VAL A 329 -0.56 -27.14 -10.44
N THR A 330 -0.14 -26.05 -11.09
CA THR A 330 1.23 -25.93 -11.59
C THR A 330 2.15 -25.59 -10.43
N LYS A 331 3.09 -26.48 -10.12
CA LYS A 331 4.00 -26.30 -8.98
C LYS A 331 4.99 -25.16 -9.22
N THR A 332 5.59 -25.11 -10.41
CA THR A 332 6.60 -24.12 -10.81
C THR A 332 6.13 -23.42 -12.10
N PRO A 333 5.34 -22.33 -11.98
CA PRO A 333 4.82 -21.64 -13.15
C PRO A 333 5.95 -21.05 -14.00
N ARG A 334 5.75 -21.04 -15.32
CA ARG A 334 6.70 -20.48 -16.28
C ARG A 334 6.49 -18.98 -16.47
N PHE A 335 7.59 -18.26 -16.61
CA PHE A 335 7.65 -16.83 -16.93
C PHE A 335 8.42 -16.66 -18.24
N HIS A 336 7.95 -15.74 -19.09
CA HIS A 336 8.72 -15.25 -20.22
C HIS A 336 9.80 -14.28 -19.71
N LEU A 337 11.02 -14.40 -20.25
CA LEU A 337 12.19 -13.63 -19.82
C LEU A 337 12.59 -12.59 -20.87
N GLU A 338 13.15 -11.45 -20.44
CA GLU A 338 13.57 -10.38 -21.37
C GLU A 338 14.63 -10.83 -22.39
N ASN A 339 15.39 -11.89 -22.06
CA ASN A 339 16.37 -12.49 -22.97
C ASN A 339 15.74 -13.36 -24.07
N GLY A 340 14.41 -13.54 -24.07
CA GLY A 340 13.65 -14.35 -25.01
C GLY A 340 13.40 -15.80 -24.57
N ASP A 341 14.00 -16.25 -23.47
CA ASP A 341 13.80 -17.60 -22.93
C ASP A 341 12.53 -17.72 -22.08
N ILE A 342 12.21 -18.96 -21.67
CA ILE A 342 11.16 -19.27 -20.71
C ILE A 342 11.80 -19.87 -19.45
N GLY A 343 11.57 -19.25 -18.30
CA GLY A 343 12.08 -19.67 -17.00
C GLY A 343 10.99 -20.29 -16.12
N GLN A 344 11.27 -21.42 -15.47
CA GLN A 344 10.41 -21.95 -14.41
C GLN A 344 10.75 -21.28 -13.09
N ALA A 345 9.74 -20.83 -12.34
CA ALA A 345 9.93 -20.21 -11.04
C ALA A 345 10.38 -21.23 -9.98
N ILE A 346 11.59 -21.05 -9.45
CA ILE A 346 12.21 -21.90 -8.42
C ILE A 346 12.21 -21.18 -7.07
N GLY A 347 11.41 -21.68 -6.12
CA GLY A 347 11.40 -21.18 -4.74
C GLY A 347 12.67 -21.57 -3.98
N LEU A 348 12.98 -20.78 -2.94
CA LEU A 348 14.08 -21.05 -2.03
C LEU A 348 13.56 -21.57 -0.68
N PRO A 349 14.31 -22.45 0.01
CA PRO A 349 13.89 -22.98 1.32
C PRO A 349 14.10 -21.99 2.48
N LEU A 350 14.29 -20.71 2.19
CA LEU A 350 14.62 -19.64 3.15
C LEU A 350 13.46 -18.64 3.27
N TYR A 351 13.40 -17.93 4.40
CA TYR A 351 12.31 -17.02 4.73
C TYR A 351 12.33 -15.71 3.91
N GLY A 352 13.48 -15.32 3.36
CA GLY A 352 13.63 -14.08 2.62
C GLY A 352 15.07 -13.86 2.19
N VAL A 353 15.30 -13.49 0.94
CA VAL A 353 16.66 -13.22 0.39
C VAL A 353 17.42 -12.12 1.16
N HIS A 354 16.72 -11.26 1.90
CA HIS A 354 17.30 -10.21 2.76
C HIS A 354 17.32 -10.55 4.25
N HIS A 355 17.03 -11.80 4.63
CA HIS A 355 16.92 -12.23 6.03
C HIS A 355 17.87 -13.41 6.37
N PRO A 356 19.20 -13.23 6.22
CA PRO A 356 20.16 -14.32 6.39
C PRO A 356 20.26 -14.85 7.84
N ASP A 357 19.95 -14.00 8.84
CA ASP A 357 19.97 -14.37 10.25
C ASP A 357 18.61 -14.13 10.90
N ARG A 358 17.59 -14.82 10.37
CA ARG A 358 16.22 -14.75 10.91
C ARG A 358 16.13 -15.32 12.34
N ALA A 359 17.00 -16.28 12.67
CA ALA A 359 17.05 -16.91 13.99
C ALA A 359 17.29 -15.89 15.12
N SER A 360 18.04 -14.81 14.87
CA SER A 360 18.25 -13.72 15.83
C SER A 360 17.00 -12.91 16.20
N TYR A 361 15.87 -13.13 15.50
CA TYR A 361 14.58 -12.49 15.78
C TYR A 361 13.56 -13.45 16.42
N ASP A 362 14.01 -14.57 17.01
CA ASP A 362 13.17 -15.60 17.66
C ASP A 362 11.98 -16.06 16.79
N SER A 363 12.17 -16.03 15.47
CA SER A 363 11.15 -16.32 14.47
C SER A 363 11.64 -17.42 13.53
N GLY A 364 10.71 -18.26 13.06
CA GLY A 364 11.04 -19.33 12.13
C GLY A 364 11.75 -18.80 10.89
N GLY A 365 12.88 -19.42 10.54
CA GLY A 365 13.80 -18.95 9.49
C GLY A 365 13.66 -19.62 8.12
N ALA A 366 12.66 -20.48 7.94
CA ALA A 366 12.48 -21.25 6.71
C ALA A 366 11.23 -20.83 5.93
N CYS A 367 11.23 -21.11 4.63
CA CYS A 367 10.00 -21.02 3.84
C CYS A 367 8.91 -21.92 4.46
N PRO A 368 7.64 -21.48 4.55
CA PRO A 368 6.58 -22.32 5.10
C PRO A 368 6.37 -23.59 4.28
N LEU A 369 5.94 -24.66 4.95
CA LEU A 369 5.86 -26.01 4.37
C LEU A 369 4.62 -26.22 3.49
N LYS A 370 3.59 -25.38 3.63
CA LYS A 370 2.33 -25.43 2.88
C LYS A 370 1.70 -24.04 2.76
N GLY A 371 0.73 -23.90 1.85
CA GLY A 371 -0.14 -22.73 1.79
C GLY A 371 -1.09 -22.68 3.00
N GLY A 372 -2.07 -21.77 3.00
CA GLY A 372 -3.07 -21.69 4.06
C GLY A 372 -2.67 -20.78 5.22
N ASP A 373 -3.34 -20.98 6.35
CA ASP A 373 -3.29 -20.12 7.53
C ASP A 373 -1.90 -20.06 8.18
N TRP A 374 -1.32 -18.87 8.27
CA TRP A 374 -0.04 -18.61 8.96
C TRP A 374 -0.08 -18.99 10.45
N GLY A 375 -1.24 -18.99 11.07
CA GLY A 375 -1.43 -19.30 12.47
C GLY A 375 -0.64 -20.53 12.88
N ARG A 376 0.15 -20.38 13.95
CA ARG A 376 1.05 -21.39 14.55
C ARG A 376 2.37 -21.63 13.82
N TYR A 377 2.69 -20.93 12.75
CA TYR A 377 4.06 -20.92 12.23
C TYR A 377 5.06 -20.54 13.35
N PRO A 378 6.18 -21.28 13.53
CA PRO A 378 6.79 -22.26 12.64
C PRO A 378 6.40 -23.74 12.87
N ASP A 379 5.33 -24.03 13.60
CA ASP A 379 4.82 -25.40 13.75
C ASP A 379 4.52 -26.02 12.37
N THR A 380 4.72 -27.33 12.26
CA THR A 380 4.38 -28.16 11.10
C THR A 380 2.92 -28.01 10.64
N SER A 381 2.04 -27.59 11.54
CA SER A 381 0.63 -27.33 11.26
C SER A 381 0.38 -25.95 10.61
N GLY A 382 1.32 -25.00 10.75
CA GLY A 382 1.24 -23.63 10.23
C GLY A 382 1.48 -23.53 8.73
N GLY A 383 0.73 -22.66 8.07
CA GLY A 383 0.81 -22.34 6.66
C GLY A 383 1.56 -21.05 6.37
N SER A 384 1.33 -20.50 5.18
CA SER A 384 2.13 -19.40 4.64
C SER A 384 1.42 -18.06 4.55
N SER A 385 0.16 -17.96 4.95
CA SER A 385 -0.67 -16.76 4.70
C SER A 385 -1.98 -16.71 5.49
N TRP A 386 -3.14 -16.76 4.85
CA TRP A 386 -4.45 -16.61 5.49
C TRP A 386 -5.28 -17.89 5.43
N PRO A 387 -6.25 -18.05 6.34
CA PRO A 387 -7.16 -19.19 6.32
C PRO A 387 -8.02 -19.30 5.05
N THR A 388 -8.17 -18.21 4.29
CA THR A 388 -8.89 -18.18 3.02
C THR A 388 -7.99 -18.47 1.82
N THR A 389 -6.85 -19.15 2.03
CA THR A 389 -5.95 -19.55 0.94
C THR A 389 -5.83 -21.06 0.83
N TYR A 390 -5.51 -21.56 -0.37
CA TYR A 390 -5.34 -22.99 -0.62
C TYR A 390 -4.05 -23.53 0.03
N GLU A 391 -4.14 -24.67 0.73
CA GLU A 391 -2.96 -25.34 1.32
C GLU A 391 -2.12 -26.07 0.27
N GLU A 392 -2.76 -26.62 -0.77
CA GLU A 392 -2.10 -27.36 -1.86
C GLU A 392 -1.31 -26.47 -2.83
N VAL A 393 -1.55 -25.16 -2.80
CA VAL A 393 -0.70 -24.18 -3.48
C VAL A 393 0.48 -23.90 -2.57
N THR A 394 1.54 -24.68 -2.75
CA THR A 394 2.76 -24.55 -1.94
C THR A 394 3.41 -23.17 -2.14
N PRO A 395 3.92 -22.54 -1.08
CA PRO A 395 4.63 -21.28 -1.18
C PRO A 395 5.88 -21.45 -2.02
N LEU A 396 6.08 -20.53 -2.95
CA LEU A 396 7.33 -20.39 -3.68
C LEU A 396 8.07 -19.18 -3.11
N CYS A 397 8.65 -19.33 -1.91
CA CYS A 397 9.33 -18.23 -1.25
C CYS A 397 10.47 -17.70 -2.12
N ASP A 398 10.44 -16.40 -2.35
CA ASP A 398 11.42 -15.66 -3.14
C ASP A 398 11.63 -16.20 -4.56
N ALA A 399 10.77 -17.08 -5.09
CA ALA A 399 10.88 -17.48 -6.50
C ALA A 399 10.69 -16.29 -7.43
N LEU A 400 9.99 -15.27 -6.94
CA LEU A 400 9.74 -14.02 -7.59
C LEU A 400 10.23 -12.87 -6.69
N LEU A 401 10.95 -11.93 -7.28
CA LEU A 401 11.31 -10.67 -6.65
C LEU A 401 10.75 -9.51 -7.46
N VAL A 402 10.50 -8.38 -6.79
CA VAL A 402 10.13 -7.12 -7.43
C VAL A 402 11.01 -6.00 -6.93
N ASP A 403 11.28 -5.03 -7.79
CA ASP A 403 11.95 -3.80 -7.38
C ASP A 403 10.94 -2.91 -6.65
N ILE A 404 11.17 -2.58 -5.39
CA ILE A 404 10.32 -1.64 -4.65
C ILE A 404 10.59 -0.23 -5.15
N LYS A 405 9.97 0.09 -6.28
CA LYS A 405 10.12 1.35 -6.97
C LYS A 405 8.85 1.63 -7.77
N PHE A 406 7.84 2.11 -7.06
CA PHE A 406 6.48 2.25 -7.57
C PHE A 406 5.95 3.68 -7.48
N TYR A 407 4.95 3.97 -8.31
CA TYR A 407 4.10 5.15 -8.20
C TYR A 407 2.63 4.84 -8.46
N SER A 408 1.73 5.73 -8.05
CA SER A 408 0.30 5.70 -8.38
C SER A 408 -0.26 7.12 -8.47
N ASN A 409 -1.15 7.36 -9.45
CA ASN A 409 -1.89 8.62 -9.59
C ASN A 409 -3.19 8.51 -8.78
N LEU A 410 -3.25 9.23 -7.68
CA LEU A 410 -4.31 9.11 -6.69
C LEU A 410 -5.61 9.81 -7.09
N ASP A 411 -5.56 10.75 -8.03
CA ASP A 411 -6.74 11.40 -8.60
C ASP A 411 -7.44 10.57 -9.70
N GLY A 412 -6.94 9.36 -9.98
CA GLY A 412 -7.53 8.42 -10.94
C GLY A 412 -7.32 8.81 -12.41
N ARG A 413 -6.48 9.80 -12.70
CA ARG A 413 -6.19 10.27 -14.07
C ARG A 413 -4.73 10.11 -14.43
N ASP A 414 -4.47 9.78 -15.69
CA ASP A 414 -3.10 9.67 -16.20
C ASP A 414 -2.50 11.05 -16.54
N TRP A 415 -1.19 11.21 -16.41
CA TRP A 415 -0.48 12.45 -16.78
C TRP A 415 -0.44 12.71 -18.29
N THR A 416 -0.68 11.69 -19.10
CA THR A 416 -0.79 11.80 -20.56
C THR A 416 -2.14 12.36 -21.03
N ASP A 417 -3.10 12.55 -20.13
CA ASP A 417 -4.36 13.22 -20.42
C ASP A 417 -4.12 14.71 -20.71
N PRO A 418 -4.37 15.19 -21.95
CA PRO A 418 -4.05 16.56 -22.35
C PRO A 418 -4.89 17.62 -21.64
N ASN A 419 -5.99 17.23 -20.99
CA ASN A 419 -6.85 18.16 -20.25
C ASN A 419 -6.52 18.22 -18.76
N LYS A 420 -5.63 17.36 -18.27
CA LYS A 420 -5.21 17.34 -16.87
C LYS A 420 -4.28 18.53 -16.57
N TYR A 421 -4.43 19.15 -15.41
CA TYR A 421 -3.57 20.24 -14.91
C TYR A 421 -3.49 21.49 -15.82
N LEU A 422 -4.54 21.79 -16.58
CA LEU A 422 -4.57 22.99 -17.40
C LEU A 422 -4.52 24.28 -16.54
N ALA A 423 -3.80 25.28 -17.02
CA ALA A 423 -3.58 26.54 -16.30
C ALA A 423 -4.86 27.38 -16.11
N ASN A 424 -5.92 27.12 -16.90
CA ASN A 424 -7.21 27.78 -16.77
C ASN A 424 -8.16 27.09 -15.78
N ALA A 425 -7.76 25.95 -15.20
CA ALA A 425 -8.64 25.13 -14.39
C ALA A 425 -9.22 25.88 -13.18
N GLY A 426 -8.39 26.64 -12.45
CA GLY A 426 -8.84 27.43 -11.30
C GLY A 426 -9.72 28.64 -11.69
N MET A 427 -9.67 29.08 -12.95
CA MET A 427 -10.55 30.15 -13.47
C MET A 427 -11.89 29.61 -13.97
N GLY A 428 -11.99 28.30 -14.24
CA GLY A 428 -13.22 27.63 -14.69
C GLY A 428 -13.74 28.13 -16.05
N THR A 429 -12.88 28.69 -16.90
CA THR A 429 -13.26 29.27 -18.19
C THR A 429 -12.27 28.87 -19.28
N GLU A 430 -12.75 28.69 -20.51
CA GLU A 430 -11.90 28.37 -21.67
C GLU A 430 -11.05 29.56 -22.09
N THR A 431 -11.46 30.78 -21.76
CA THR A 431 -10.74 32.00 -22.11
C THR A 431 -10.20 32.67 -20.88
N VAL A 432 -8.89 32.86 -20.82
CA VAL A 432 -8.22 33.56 -19.71
C VAL A 432 -7.47 34.77 -20.26
N THR A 433 -7.76 35.94 -19.70
CA THR A 433 -7.03 37.17 -20.01
C THR A 433 -5.80 37.30 -19.11
N TYR A 434 -4.63 37.22 -19.72
CA TYR A 434 -3.34 37.42 -19.09
C TYR A 434 -2.97 38.90 -19.09
N LYS A 435 -2.49 39.40 -17.95
CA LYS A 435 -1.92 40.73 -17.82
C LYS A 435 -0.41 40.63 -17.90
N MET A 436 0.20 41.43 -18.76
CA MET A 436 1.64 41.43 -19.01
C MET A 436 2.19 42.85 -19.11
N GLN A 437 3.52 42.96 -19.02
CA GLN A 437 4.18 44.23 -19.28
C GLN A 437 4.27 44.45 -20.80
N PRO A 438 3.73 45.55 -21.34
CA PRO A 438 3.85 45.86 -22.76
C PRO A 438 5.31 46.00 -23.20
N GLY A 439 5.62 45.60 -24.43
CA GLY A 439 6.97 45.69 -24.97
C GLY A 439 7.08 45.20 -26.40
N HIS A 440 8.31 44.97 -26.88
CA HIS A 440 8.57 44.42 -28.20
C HIS A 440 9.35 43.10 -28.05
N TYR A 441 8.72 41.99 -28.42
CA TYR A 441 9.29 40.65 -28.36
C TYR A 441 10.27 40.42 -29.52
N GLY A 442 11.28 39.60 -29.28
CA GLY A 442 12.14 39.05 -30.34
C GLY A 442 13.18 40.02 -30.92
N VAL A 443 13.44 41.17 -30.29
CA VAL A 443 14.45 42.12 -30.79
C VAL A 443 15.86 41.62 -30.51
N PHE A 444 16.66 41.43 -31.56
CA PHE A 444 18.08 41.16 -31.39
C PHE A 444 18.82 42.38 -30.87
N THR A 445 19.59 42.19 -29.81
CA THR A 445 20.42 43.22 -29.19
C THR A 445 21.91 42.92 -29.32
N ASP A 446 22.27 41.70 -29.74
CA ASP A 446 23.66 41.30 -29.88
C ASP A 446 24.29 41.93 -31.15
N PRO A 447 25.59 42.30 -31.09
CA PRO A 447 26.28 42.89 -32.23
C PRO A 447 26.36 41.99 -33.47
N TYR A 448 26.34 40.65 -33.29
CA TYR A 448 26.49 39.72 -34.41
C TYR A 448 25.29 39.81 -35.36
N ASN A 449 24.07 39.81 -34.83
CA ASN A 449 22.85 39.91 -35.63
C ASN A 449 22.58 41.35 -36.07
N THR A 450 22.74 42.31 -35.16
CA THR A 450 22.43 43.73 -35.44
C THR A 450 23.37 44.34 -36.48
N SER A 451 24.68 44.06 -36.43
CA SER A 451 25.64 44.59 -37.43
C SER A 451 25.43 44.02 -38.84
N ARG A 452 24.83 42.83 -38.94
CA ARG A 452 24.50 42.17 -40.21
C ARG A 452 23.10 42.55 -40.71
N GLY A 453 22.38 43.42 -40.01
CA GLY A 453 21.02 43.82 -40.35
C GLY A 453 20.01 42.66 -40.28
N ILE A 454 20.36 41.56 -39.60
CA ILE A 454 19.48 40.41 -39.43
C ILE A 454 18.38 40.80 -38.44
N LYS A 455 17.13 40.55 -38.82
CA LYS A 455 15.95 40.76 -37.96
C LYS A 455 15.33 39.42 -37.61
N ASN A 456 14.73 39.33 -36.42
CA ASN A 456 13.95 38.17 -36.05
C ASN A 456 12.60 38.19 -36.78
N SER A 457 12.29 37.15 -37.55
CA SER A 457 10.99 37.03 -38.24
C SER A 457 9.81 36.88 -37.27
N GLU A 458 10.06 36.52 -36.01
CA GLU A 458 9.07 36.36 -34.96
C GLU A 458 8.91 37.60 -34.07
N SER A 459 9.58 38.70 -34.40
CA SER A 459 9.47 39.94 -33.62
C SER A 459 8.06 40.55 -33.72
N GLN A 460 7.49 40.92 -32.58
CA GLN A 460 6.13 41.43 -32.49
C GLN A 460 5.94 42.34 -31.28
N ASP A 461 4.97 43.24 -31.35
CA ASP A 461 4.54 44.03 -30.21
C ASP A 461 3.74 43.16 -29.22
N LEU A 462 4.07 43.28 -27.94
CA LEU A 462 3.33 42.65 -26.85
C LEU A 462 2.43 43.70 -26.20
N PRO A 463 1.09 43.51 -26.21
CA PRO A 463 0.14 44.41 -25.54
C PRO A 463 0.19 44.26 -24.01
N ALA A 464 -0.57 45.09 -23.28
CA ALA A 464 -0.71 44.97 -21.82
C ALA A 464 -1.53 43.75 -21.40
N GLU A 465 -2.42 43.26 -22.29
CA GLU A 465 -3.30 42.13 -22.03
C GLU A 465 -3.41 41.26 -23.28
N ILE A 466 -3.42 39.94 -23.08
CA ILE A 466 -3.69 38.94 -24.12
C ILE A 466 -4.72 37.95 -23.58
N THR A 467 -5.75 37.65 -24.37
CA THR A 467 -6.68 36.57 -24.06
C THR A 467 -6.22 35.29 -24.75
N VAL A 468 -5.96 34.25 -23.96
CA VAL A 468 -5.63 32.90 -24.44
C VAL A 468 -6.89 32.04 -24.35
N THR A 469 -7.13 31.23 -25.38
CA THR A 469 -8.25 30.27 -25.42
C THR A 469 -7.70 28.85 -25.28
N TYR A 470 -8.28 28.09 -24.35
CA TYR A 470 -8.00 26.70 -24.04
C TYR A 470 -9.06 25.81 -24.70
N PRO A 471 -8.72 24.54 -25.01
CA PRO A 471 -9.66 23.61 -25.64
C PRO A 471 -10.81 23.16 -24.72
N THR A 472 -10.64 23.31 -23.40
CA THR A 472 -11.63 22.94 -22.38
C THR A 472 -11.40 23.76 -21.11
N ALA A 473 -12.39 23.76 -20.22
CA ALA A 473 -12.34 24.34 -18.88
C ALA A 473 -12.70 23.28 -17.84
N GLU A 474 -11.74 22.42 -17.51
CA GLU A 474 -11.91 21.41 -16.46
C GLU A 474 -11.65 22.00 -15.07
N PRO A 475 -12.35 21.50 -14.02
CA PRO A 475 -12.05 21.90 -12.65
C PRO A 475 -10.61 21.53 -12.26
N PRO A 476 -9.99 22.27 -11.31
CA PRO A 476 -8.67 21.92 -10.83
C PRO A 476 -8.69 20.57 -10.12
N VAL A 477 -7.56 19.87 -10.16
CA VAL A 477 -7.38 18.64 -9.38
C VAL A 477 -7.60 18.95 -7.90
N SER A 478 -8.46 18.16 -7.27
CA SER A 478 -8.81 18.27 -5.85
C SER A 478 -8.39 17.01 -5.09
N PHE A 479 -8.68 16.96 -3.79
CA PHE A 479 -8.43 15.79 -2.96
C PHE A 479 -9.58 15.52 -1.99
N VAL A 480 -9.73 14.27 -1.60
CA VAL A 480 -10.62 13.85 -0.53
C VAL A 480 -9.85 13.96 0.79
N LYS A 481 -10.38 14.73 1.73
CA LYS A 481 -9.82 14.78 3.09
C LYS A 481 -10.07 13.42 3.76
N PRO A 482 -9.03 12.74 4.28
CA PRO A 482 -9.21 11.51 5.02
C PRO A 482 -10.14 11.75 6.22
N ALA A 483 -10.93 10.73 6.58
CA ALA A 483 -11.64 10.76 7.85
C ALA A 483 -10.63 10.92 8.99
N VAL A 484 -10.91 11.81 9.95
CA VAL A 484 -10.08 11.96 11.14
C VAL A 484 -10.22 10.65 11.92
N SER A 485 -9.16 9.84 11.92
CA SER A 485 -9.12 8.61 12.71
C SER A 485 -9.04 8.98 14.18
N GLU A 486 -10.10 8.79 14.96
CA GLU A 486 -10.08 8.98 16.44
C GLU A 486 -9.09 8.03 17.14
N VAL A 487 -8.60 7.01 16.42
CA VAL A 487 -7.54 6.07 16.84
C VAL A 487 -6.16 6.73 16.77
N VAL A 488 -5.96 7.85 17.45
CA VAL A 488 -4.63 8.45 17.68
C VAL A 488 -4.08 8.05 19.05
N GLN A 489 -4.95 7.70 20.00
CA GLN A 489 -4.54 7.16 21.30
C GLN A 489 -4.44 5.64 21.24
N GLY A 490 -3.22 5.09 21.27
CA GLY A 490 -3.00 3.66 21.46
C GLY A 490 -2.38 2.90 20.29
N MET A 491 -2.00 3.58 19.21
CA MET A 491 -1.09 3.00 18.21
C MET A 491 0.31 2.91 18.81
N VAL A 492 0.54 1.90 19.64
CA VAL A 492 1.85 1.61 20.22
C VAL A 492 2.61 0.73 19.22
N PRO A 493 3.76 1.19 18.69
CA PRO A 493 4.61 0.35 17.86
C PRO A 493 5.00 -0.91 18.65
N GLY A 494 4.67 -2.10 18.13
CA GLY A 494 5.10 -3.36 18.73
C GLY A 494 6.60 -3.58 18.54
N GLU A 495 7.27 -4.31 19.44
CA GLU A 495 8.72 -4.61 19.39
C GLU A 495 9.22 -5.07 18.01
N PHE A 496 8.38 -5.77 17.24
CA PHE A 496 8.70 -6.23 15.88
C PHE A 496 8.66 -5.15 14.78
N SER A 497 8.14 -3.96 15.08
CA SER A 497 7.88 -2.86 14.12
C SER A 497 8.73 -1.60 14.36
N THR A 498 9.47 -1.55 15.46
CA THR A 498 10.22 -0.35 15.89
C THR A 498 11.71 -0.64 16.00
N CYS A 499 12.52 0.32 15.56
CA CYS A 499 13.98 0.29 15.65
C CYS A 499 14.50 0.89 16.96
N ARG A 500 13.59 1.21 17.89
CA ARG A 500 13.89 1.65 19.24
C ARG A 500 13.53 0.51 20.21
N PRO A 501 14.33 0.30 21.28
CA PRO A 501 13.89 -0.55 22.37
C PRO A 501 12.53 -0.06 22.85
N VAL A 502 11.48 -0.87 22.67
CA VAL A 502 10.21 -0.64 23.35
C VAL A 502 10.45 -1.11 24.77
N ILE A 503 10.61 -0.17 25.71
CA ILE A 503 10.59 -0.53 27.12
C ILE A 503 9.15 -0.96 27.42
N GLN A 504 8.93 -2.27 27.54
CA GLN A 504 7.62 -2.89 27.74
C GLN A 504 6.81 -2.17 28.82
N ALA A 505 5.58 -1.77 28.47
CA ALA A 505 4.54 -1.39 29.42
C ALA A 505 3.69 -2.60 29.87
N SER A 506 4.20 -3.83 29.73
CA SER A 506 3.48 -5.05 30.11
C SER A 506 4.42 -6.10 30.71
N LEU A 507 5.04 -5.77 31.84
CA LEU A 507 5.51 -6.74 32.83
C LEU A 507 5.31 -6.15 34.23
N VAL A 508 4.05 -6.07 34.65
CA VAL A 508 3.68 -6.23 36.05
C VAL A 508 2.69 -7.38 36.11
N ASP A 509 3.16 -8.57 35.73
CA ASP A 509 2.67 -9.76 36.39
C ASP A 509 3.25 -9.69 37.80
N GLU A 510 2.49 -9.12 38.74
CA GLU A 510 2.71 -9.39 40.15
C GLU A 510 2.60 -10.90 40.32
N VAL A 511 3.77 -11.51 40.52
CA VAL A 511 3.95 -12.87 40.99
C VAL A 511 3.20 -13.02 42.32
N ASN A 512 1.94 -13.40 42.25
CA ASN A 512 1.23 -14.02 43.36
C ASN A 512 1.44 -15.53 43.26
N VAL A 513 2.59 -15.99 43.77
CA VAL A 513 2.77 -17.38 44.19
C VAL A 513 3.49 -17.40 45.54
N LYS A 514 2.66 -17.65 46.57
CA LYS A 514 2.91 -17.96 48.00
C LYS A 514 2.93 -16.82 49.01
#